data_AF-Q5FLV6-F1
#
_entry.id   AF-Q5FLV6-F1
#
_cell.length_a   1.000
_cell.length_b   1.000
_cell.length_c   1.000
_cell.angle_alpha   90.00
_cell.angle_beta   90.00
_cell.angle_gamma   90.00
#
_symmetry.space_group_name_H-M   'P 1'
#
loop_
_entity.id
_entity.type
_entity.pdbx_description
1 polymer ?
#
loop_
_entity_poly.entity_id
_entity_poly.type
_entity_poly.pdbx_seq_one_letter_code
_entity_poly.pdbx_strand_id
1 'polypeptide(L)'
;MGAQGFVSDLVNGFFILSEDQFDVGDLVQIGTSVGTVVQLGLRTTRLKGSDGSIIYIPNRNITIVQNLAHGGVGLDINLDLSTKNDINKVETLIKKCNQTIHPEKKTIIQGPSIVGITGQTGQKFTYCVHFQVKPGKSSAVKNLYLTKYIEILRENDIEFADIPSQITTITKTK
;
A
#
# COMPACT_ATOMS: atom_id res chain seq x y z
N MET A 1 -22.08 -40.21 -3.35
CA MET A 1 -22.07 -39.01 -2.48
C MET A 1 -20.65 -38.57 -2.04
N GLY A 2 -19.67 -39.47 -1.85
CA GLY A 2 -18.30 -39.07 -1.47
C GLY A 2 -17.49 -38.29 -2.52
N ALA A 3 -17.70 -38.56 -3.81
CA ALA A 3 -16.98 -37.87 -4.89
C ALA A 3 -17.52 -36.45 -5.21
N GLN A 4 -18.76 -36.14 -4.82
CA GLN A 4 -19.40 -34.86 -5.15
C GLN A 4 -18.68 -33.69 -4.50
N GLY A 5 -18.33 -33.80 -3.21
CA GLY A 5 -17.59 -32.75 -2.52
C GLY A 5 -16.19 -32.53 -3.08
N PHE A 6 -15.55 -33.58 -3.59
CA PHE A 6 -14.25 -33.48 -4.25
C PHE A 6 -14.35 -32.75 -5.59
N VAL A 7 -15.34 -33.09 -6.43
CA VAL A 7 -15.54 -32.40 -7.71
C VAL A 7 -15.86 -30.91 -7.49
N SER A 8 -16.70 -30.58 -6.51
CA SER A 8 -16.99 -29.18 -6.16
C SER A 8 -15.74 -28.41 -5.72
N ASP A 9 -14.84 -29.03 -4.95
CA ASP A 9 -13.58 -28.39 -4.57
C ASP A 9 -12.73 -28.07 -5.80
N LEU A 10 -12.62 -28.99 -6.75
CA LEU A 10 -11.80 -28.80 -7.95
C LEU A 10 -12.38 -27.73 -8.88
N VAL A 11 -13.69 -27.72 -9.09
CA VAL A 11 -14.36 -26.72 -9.93
C VAL A 11 -14.19 -25.32 -9.32
N ASN A 12 -14.45 -25.16 -8.02
CA ASN A 12 -14.25 -23.88 -7.35
C ASN A 12 -12.77 -23.46 -7.37
N GLY A 13 -11.85 -24.38 -7.09
CA GLY A 13 -10.42 -24.10 -7.16
C GLY A 13 -9.95 -23.68 -8.55
N PHE A 14 -10.50 -24.28 -9.60
CA PHE A 14 -10.22 -23.89 -10.98
C PHE A 14 -10.68 -22.46 -11.25
N PHE A 15 -11.89 -22.07 -10.85
CA PHE A 15 -12.38 -20.70 -11.06
C PHE A 15 -11.59 -19.67 -10.24
N ILE A 16 -11.24 -19.96 -8.99
CA ILE A 16 -10.37 -19.08 -8.19
C ILE A 16 -9.05 -18.79 -8.92
N LEU A 17 -8.42 -19.83 -9.47
CA LEU A 17 -7.16 -19.71 -10.22
C LEU A 17 -7.34 -19.06 -11.59
N SER A 18 -8.40 -19.42 -12.33
CA SER A 18 -8.63 -18.95 -13.70
C SER A 18 -9.10 -17.49 -13.75
N GLU A 19 -9.77 -17.03 -12.70
CA GLU A 19 -10.26 -15.65 -12.59
C GLU A 19 -9.34 -14.75 -11.75
N ASP A 20 -8.23 -15.29 -11.23
CA ASP A 20 -7.27 -14.57 -10.39
C ASP A 20 -7.92 -13.84 -9.21
N GLN A 21 -8.90 -14.49 -8.54
CA GLN A 21 -9.67 -13.85 -7.47
C GLN A 21 -8.78 -13.46 -6.27
N PHE A 22 -7.71 -14.23 -6.03
CA PHE A 22 -6.63 -13.96 -5.08
C PHE A 22 -5.45 -14.91 -5.31
N ASP A 23 -4.25 -14.51 -4.90
CA ASP A 23 -3.03 -15.31 -5.04
C ASP A 23 -2.26 -15.47 -3.71
N VAL A 24 -1.26 -16.35 -3.69
CA VAL A 24 -0.33 -16.51 -2.58
C VAL A 24 0.34 -15.18 -2.26
N GLY A 25 0.22 -14.76 -1.00
CA GLY A 25 0.71 -13.48 -0.50
C GLY A 25 -0.40 -12.44 -0.28
N ASP A 26 -1.60 -12.66 -0.81
CA ASP A 26 -2.72 -11.75 -0.60
C ASP A 26 -3.27 -11.86 0.81
N LEU A 27 -3.63 -10.73 1.41
CA LEU A 27 -4.43 -10.69 2.62
C LEU A 27 -5.89 -10.84 2.22
N VAL A 28 -6.55 -11.90 2.67
CA VAL A 28 -7.94 -12.17 2.30
C VAL A 28 -8.80 -12.42 3.53
N GLN A 29 -10.09 -12.14 3.38
CA GLN A 29 -11.13 -12.57 4.30
C GLN A 29 -12.07 -13.55 3.56
N ILE A 30 -12.17 -14.77 4.09
CA ILE A 30 -13.05 -15.82 3.57
C ILE A 30 -14.01 -16.21 4.71
N GLY A 31 -15.28 -15.86 4.55
CA GLY A 31 -16.26 -15.99 5.63
C GLY A 31 -15.83 -15.21 6.87
N THR A 32 -15.62 -15.91 7.99
CA THR A 32 -15.14 -15.34 9.26
C THR A 32 -13.63 -15.45 9.44
N SER A 33 -12.92 -16.07 8.51
CA SER A 33 -11.46 -16.27 8.59
C SER A 33 -10.74 -15.14 7.86
N VAL A 34 -9.76 -14.52 8.53
CA VAL A 34 -8.89 -13.49 7.95
C VAL A 34 -7.44 -13.95 8.04
N GLY A 35 -6.69 -13.81 6.93
CA GLY A 35 -5.28 -14.16 6.94
C GLY A 35 -4.61 -13.99 5.58
N THR A 36 -3.29 -14.12 5.57
CA THR A 36 -2.51 -14.09 4.33
C THR A 36 -2.52 -15.45 3.66
N VAL A 37 -2.81 -15.51 2.37
CA VAL A 37 -2.78 -16.76 1.59
C VAL A 37 -1.34 -17.27 1.55
N VAL A 38 -1.09 -18.42 2.15
CA VAL A 38 0.24 -19.06 2.15
C VAL A 38 0.33 -20.19 1.15
N GLN A 39 -0.82 -20.75 0.73
CA GLN A 39 -0.88 -21.76 -0.29
C GLN A 39 -2.26 -21.74 -0.95
N LEU A 40 -2.27 -21.69 -2.29
CA LEU A 40 -3.45 -21.88 -3.11
C LEU A 40 -3.29 -23.16 -3.91
N GLY A 41 -4.16 -24.15 -3.67
CA GLY A 41 -4.18 -25.40 -4.40
C GLY A 41 -5.55 -25.66 -5.02
N LEU A 42 -5.62 -26.62 -5.93
CA LEU A 42 -6.85 -26.90 -6.69
C LEU A 42 -8.02 -27.39 -5.79
N ARG A 43 -7.74 -27.98 -4.62
CA ARG A 43 -8.77 -28.46 -3.68
C ARG A 43 -8.94 -27.59 -2.44
N THR A 44 -7.86 -26.96 -1.99
CA THR A 44 -7.78 -26.32 -0.68
C THR A 44 -6.92 -25.08 -0.75
N THR A 45 -7.38 -24.04 -0.06
CA THR A 45 -6.66 -22.80 0.21
C THR A 45 -6.18 -22.80 1.67
N ARG A 46 -4.98 -22.30 1.92
CA ARG A 46 -4.42 -22.14 3.27
C ARG A 46 -4.15 -20.67 3.56
N LEU A 47 -4.67 -20.20 4.68
CA LEU A 47 -4.40 -18.86 5.20
C LEU A 47 -3.51 -18.95 6.42
N LYS A 48 -2.65 -17.96 6.62
CA LYS A 48 -1.94 -17.72 7.87
C LYS A 48 -2.60 -16.56 8.61
N GLY A 49 -3.16 -16.84 9.78
CA GLY A 49 -3.73 -15.84 10.67
C GLY A 49 -2.67 -14.91 11.25
N SER A 50 -3.10 -13.77 11.80
CA SER A 50 -2.21 -12.81 12.48
C SER A 50 -1.56 -13.38 13.74
N ASP A 51 -2.22 -14.34 14.39
CA ASP A 51 -1.72 -15.12 15.52
C ASP A 51 -0.72 -16.23 15.10
N GLY A 52 -0.46 -16.39 13.80
CA GLY A 52 0.43 -17.39 13.25
C GLY A 52 -0.23 -18.75 12.97
N SER A 53 -1.51 -18.92 13.28
CA SER A 53 -2.27 -20.13 12.97
C SER A 53 -2.38 -20.36 11.45
N ILE A 54 -2.48 -21.63 11.03
CA ILE A 54 -2.74 -21.99 9.62
C ILE A 54 -4.17 -22.51 9.50
N ILE A 55 -4.98 -21.82 8.70
CA ILE A 55 -6.38 -22.12 8.46
C ILE A 55 -6.48 -22.86 7.13
N TYR A 56 -7.09 -24.05 7.13
CA TYR A 56 -7.27 -24.89 5.94
C TYR A 56 -8.73 -24.80 5.46
N ILE A 57 -8.93 -24.28 4.26
CA ILE A 57 -10.27 -24.05 3.70
C ILE A 57 -10.43 -24.90 2.44
N PRO A 58 -11.37 -25.87 2.40
CA PRO A 58 -11.79 -26.52 1.16
C PRO A 58 -12.37 -25.49 0.19
N ASN A 59 -11.97 -25.52 -1.08
CA ASN A 59 -12.37 -24.49 -2.04
C ASN A 59 -13.89 -24.48 -2.28
N ARG A 60 -14.59 -25.60 -2.09
CA ARG A 60 -16.06 -25.65 -2.15
C ARG A 60 -16.75 -24.80 -1.07
N ASN A 61 -16.05 -24.46 0.02
CA ASN A 61 -16.56 -23.64 1.11
C ASN A 61 -16.30 -22.14 0.88
N ILE A 62 -15.58 -21.77 -0.19
CA ILE A 62 -15.30 -20.39 -0.55
C ILE A 62 -16.45 -19.90 -1.43
N THR A 63 -17.49 -19.37 -0.81
CA THR A 63 -18.65 -18.77 -1.51
C THR A 63 -18.44 -17.29 -1.79
N ILE A 64 -17.80 -16.59 -0.86
CA ILE A 64 -17.43 -15.17 -0.96
C ILE A 64 -16.01 -15.03 -0.42
N VAL A 65 -15.16 -14.36 -1.19
CA VAL A 65 -13.83 -13.92 -0.76
C VAL A 65 -13.75 -12.40 -0.89
N GLN A 66 -13.26 -11.74 0.16
CA GLN A 66 -12.84 -10.37 0.11
C GLN A 66 -11.31 -10.37 0.07
N ASN A 67 -10.76 -10.08 -1.10
CA ASN A 67 -9.32 -9.91 -1.20
C ASN A 67 -8.97 -8.48 -0.76
N LEU A 68 -8.49 -8.36 0.47
CA LEU A 68 -8.13 -7.10 1.13
C LEU A 68 -6.82 -6.52 0.55
N ALA A 69 -6.11 -7.30 -0.26
CA ALA A 69 -4.89 -6.89 -0.96
C ALA A 69 -5.08 -6.77 -2.48
N HIS A 70 -6.26 -7.08 -3.03
CA HIS A 70 -6.47 -7.02 -4.49
C HIS A 70 -6.47 -5.56 -4.94
N GLY A 71 -5.46 -5.21 -5.71
CA GLY A 71 -5.16 -3.82 -6.08
C GLY A 71 -3.87 -3.29 -5.46
N GLY A 72 -3.34 -3.94 -4.42
CA GLY A 72 -2.13 -3.55 -3.73
C GLY A 72 -2.34 -3.05 -2.31
N VAL A 73 -1.22 -2.64 -1.71
CA VAL A 73 -1.20 -1.84 -0.49
C VAL A 73 -1.14 -0.38 -0.92
N GLY A 74 -2.10 0.42 -0.46
CA GLY A 74 -2.05 1.87 -0.60
C GLY A 74 -0.82 2.42 0.15
N LEU A 75 -0.01 3.22 -0.54
CA LEU A 75 1.13 3.92 0.01
C LEU A 75 1.01 5.41 -0.30
N ASP A 76 0.93 6.22 0.74
CA ASP A 76 0.97 7.67 0.63
C ASP A 76 2.37 8.19 0.99
N ILE A 77 2.90 9.05 0.13
CA ILE A 77 4.09 9.84 0.40
C ILE A 77 3.63 11.29 0.64
N ASN A 78 3.65 11.67 1.92
CA ASN A 78 3.31 13.02 2.37
C ASN A 78 4.57 13.87 2.47
N LEU A 79 4.60 14.97 1.72
CA LEU A 79 5.65 15.98 1.74
C LEU A 79 5.14 17.21 2.46
N ASP A 80 5.76 17.52 3.59
CA ASP A 80 5.40 18.68 4.40
C ASP A 80 6.20 19.89 3.96
N LEU A 81 5.55 20.83 3.29
CA LEU A 81 6.17 21.97 2.64
C LEU A 81 5.67 23.29 3.23
N SER A 82 6.53 24.31 3.20
CA SER A 82 6.18 25.67 3.61
C SER A 82 5.17 26.29 2.64
N THR A 83 4.15 26.99 3.17
CA THR A 83 3.16 27.74 2.36
C THR A 83 3.77 28.89 1.56
N LYS A 84 5.05 29.21 1.79
CA LYS A 84 5.80 30.19 0.99
C LYS A 84 6.17 29.66 -0.41
N ASN A 85 6.16 28.34 -0.59
CA ASN A 85 6.50 27.74 -1.87
C ASN A 85 5.40 27.91 -2.91
N ASP A 86 5.79 28.02 -4.18
CA ASP A 86 4.87 27.94 -5.30
C ASP A 86 4.41 26.50 -5.51
N ILE A 87 3.12 26.24 -5.25
CA ILE A 87 2.48 24.93 -5.38
C ILE A 87 2.57 24.40 -6.83
N ASN A 88 2.44 25.28 -7.83
CA ASN A 88 2.53 24.86 -9.24
C ASN A 88 3.95 24.39 -9.57
N LYS A 89 4.96 25.07 -9.01
CA LYS A 89 6.36 24.66 -9.15
C LYS A 89 6.61 23.31 -8.50
N VAL A 90 6.10 23.09 -7.28
CA VAL A 90 6.18 21.80 -6.58
C VAL A 90 5.55 20.67 -7.41
N GLU A 91 4.33 20.86 -7.89
CA GLU A 91 3.64 19.84 -8.71
C GLU A 91 4.44 19.50 -9.98
N THR A 92 4.97 20.51 -10.67
CA THR A 92 5.77 20.33 -11.89
C THR A 92 7.04 19.52 -11.61
N LEU A 93 7.73 19.82 -10.51
CA LEU A 93 8.94 19.09 -10.11
C LEU A 93 8.63 17.64 -9.75
N ILE A 94 7.57 17.40 -8.97
CA ILE A 94 7.15 16.04 -8.59
C ILE A 94 6.73 15.24 -9.83
N LYS A 95 6.00 15.83 -10.78
CA LYS A 95 5.66 15.17 -12.07
C LYS A 95 6.92 14.78 -12.85
N LYS A 96 7.89 15.68 -12.95
CA LYS A 96 9.16 15.41 -13.65
C LYS A 96 9.97 14.31 -12.94
N CYS A 97 10.00 14.34 -11.61
CA CYS A 97 10.66 13.32 -10.80
C CYS A 97 10.01 11.94 -11.03
N ASN A 98 8.67 11.88 -11.02
CA ASN A 98 7.91 10.65 -11.27
C ASN A 98 8.20 10.02 -12.64
N GLN A 99 8.47 10.82 -13.66
CA GLN A 99 8.83 10.33 -15.00
C GLN A 99 10.26 9.79 -15.08
N THR A 100 11.15 10.24 -14.17
CA THR A 100 12.57 9.88 -14.18
C THR A 100 12.86 8.63 -13.33
N ILE A 101 12.00 8.34 -12.34
CA ILE A 101 12.16 7.18 -11.46
C ILE A 101 11.69 5.92 -12.19
N HIS A 102 12.60 4.97 -12.34
CA HIS A 102 12.31 3.63 -12.85
C HIS A 102 12.36 2.63 -11.69
N PRO A 103 11.22 2.28 -11.07
CA PRO A 103 11.20 1.30 -9.99
C PRO A 103 11.54 -0.10 -10.51
N GLU A 104 12.03 -0.97 -9.63
CA GLU A 104 12.21 -2.39 -9.96
C GLU A 104 10.91 -3.00 -10.51
N LYS A 105 11.04 -3.86 -11.54
CA LYS A 105 9.90 -4.51 -12.18
C LYS A 105 9.01 -5.19 -11.13
N LYS A 106 7.70 -5.03 -11.28
CA LYS A 106 6.65 -5.64 -10.43
C LYS A 106 6.62 -5.16 -8.97
N THR A 107 7.14 -3.98 -8.64
CA THR A 107 7.00 -3.41 -7.27
C THR A 107 5.77 -2.51 -7.10
N ILE A 108 5.40 -1.76 -8.14
CA ILE A 108 4.23 -0.88 -8.17
C ILE A 108 3.14 -1.52 -9.04
N ILE A 109 1.91 -1.50 -8.53
CA ILE A 109 0.69 -1.97 -9.22
C ILE A 109 0.01 -0.79 -9.92
N GLN A 110 -0.12 0.35 -9.24
CA GLN A 110 -0.69 1.59 -9.78
C GLN A 110 0.00 2.82 -9.20
N GLY A 111 0.05 3.92 -9.96
CA GLY A 111 0.71 5.17 -9.56
C GLY A 111 2.15 5.28 -10.10
N PRO A 112 2.89 6.36 -9.77
CA PRO A 112 2.51 7.45 -8.87
C PRO A 112 1.30 8.27 -9.37
N SER A 113 0.31 8.51 -8.51
CA SER A 113 -0.78 9.46 -8.74
C SER A 113 -0.68 10.64 -7.79
N ILE A 114 -0.73 11.84 -8.32
CA ILE A 114 -0.70 13.06 -7.52
C ILE A 114 -2.09 13.28 -6.93
N VAL A 115 -2.17 13.29 -5.60
CA VAL A 115 -3.39 13.65 -4.87
C VAL A 115 -3.47 15.17 -4.73
N GLY A 116 -2.32 15.82 -4.54
CA GLY A 116 -2.22 17.27 -4.32
C GLY A 116 -2.18 17.62 -2.85
N ILE A 117 -2.82 18.73 -2.46
CA ILE A 117 -2.81 19.19 -1.06
C ILE A 117 -3.85 18.42 -0.25
N THR A 118 -3.42 17.69 0.77
CA THR A 118 -4.30 16.89 1.64
C THR A 118 -4.54 17.52 3.00
N GLY A 119 -3.75 18.53 3.37
CA GLY A 119 -3.91 19.24 4.63
C GLY A 119 -3.08 20.51 4.70
N GLN A 120 -3.50 21.41 5.58
CA GLN A 120 -2.77 22.64 5.90
C GLN A 120 -2.84 22.89 7.41
N THR A 121 -1.72 23.28 8.01
CA THR A 121 -1.63 23.66 9.42
C THR A 121 -0.68 24.84 9.55
N GLY A 122 -1.22 26.02 9.81
CA GLY A 122 -0.43 27.26 9.84
C GLY A 122 0.29 27.51 8.52
N GLN A 123 1.62 27.66 8.57
CA GLN A 123 2.48 27.88 7.39
C GLN A 123 2.99 26.58 6.75
N LYS A 124 2.39 25.44 7.07
CA LYS A 124 2.72 24.13 6.52
C LYS A 124 1.54 23.60 5.71
N PHE A 125 1.80 23.11 4.50
CA PHE A 125 0.85 22.28 3.77
C PHE A 125 1.46 20.90 3.50
N THR A 126 0.59 19.89 3.45
CA THR A 126 0.98 18.52 3.14
C THR A 126 0.60 18.22 1.70
N TYR A 127 1.60 17.89 0.89
CA TYR A 127 1.44 17.48 -0.50
C TYR A 127 1.58 15.97 -0.60
N CYS A 128 0.55 15.29 -1.11
CA CYS A 128 0.48 13.84 -1.14
C CYS A 128 0.60 13.27 -2.57
N VAL A 129 1.40 12.22 -2.68
CA VAL A 129 1.45 11.33 -3.84
C VAL A 129 1.08 9.92 -3.40
N HIS A 130 0.09 9.34 -4.08
CA HIS A 130 -0.44 8.02 -3.78
C HIS A 130 0.12 6.96 -4.74
N PHE A 131 0.27 5.76 -4.21
CA PHE A 131 0.71 4.57 -4.92
C PHE A 131 -0.11 3.37 -4.47
N GLN A 132 -0.31 2.43 -5.38
CA GLN A 132 -0.66 1.06 -5.06
C GLN A 132 0.55 0.18 -5.32
N VAL A 133 1.06 -0.47 -4.28
CA VAL A 133 2.29 -1.27 -4.35
C VAL A 133 2.02 -2.72 -3.98
N LYS A 134 2.90 -3.62 -4.40
CA LYS A 134 2.80 -5.01 -3.94
C LYS A 134 3.00 -5.11 -2.42
N PRO A 135 2.28 -6.04 -1.75
CA PRO A 135 2.52 -6.35 -0.35
C PRO A 135 4.02 -6.61 -0.08
N GLY A 136 4.54 -6.07 1.03
CA GLY A 136 5.95 -6.19 1.41
C GLY A 136 6.95 -5.31 0.65
N LYS A 137 6.52 -4.56 -0.38
CA LYS A 137 7.39 -3.65 -1.15
C LYS A 137 7.22 -2.16 -0.80
N SER A 138 6.28 -1.81 0.06
CA SER A 138 5.97 -0.43 0.44
C SER A 138 7.16 0.35 0.99
N SER A 139 7.98 -0.24 1.86
CA SER A 139 9.15 0.45 2.42
C SER A 139 10.21 0.78 1.36
N ALA A 140 10.49 -0.16 0.44
CA ALA A 140 11.44 0.05 -0.64
C ALA A 140 10.98 1.15 -1.61
N VAL A 141 9.70 1.09 -2.03
CA VAL A 141 9.12 2.12 -2.90
C VAL A 141 9.10 3.48 -2.19
N LYS A 142 8.67 3.53 -0.92
CA LYS A 142 8.67 4.77 -0.14
C LYS A 142 10.06 5.40 -0.07
N ASN A 143 11.09 4.63 0.28
CA ASN A 143 12.45 5.16 0.42
C ASN A 143 13.01 5.66 -0.91
N LEU A 144 12.79 4.93 -2.00
CA LEU A 144 13.24 5.33 -3.34
C LEU A 144 12.62 6.66 -3.77
N TYR A 145 11.29 6.78 -3.70
CA TYR A 145 10.58 7.98 -4.15
C TYR A 145 10.80 9.16 -3.21
N LEU A 146 10.74 8.94 -1.89
CA LEU A 146 10.95 10.02 -0.91
C LEU A 146 12.35 10.63 -1.03
N THR A 147 13.39 9.80 -1.22
CA THR A 147 14.76 10.29 -1.41
C THR A 147 14.85 11.20 -2.63
N LYS A 148 14.28 10.75 -3.77
CA LYS A 148 14.29 11.51 -5.02
C LYS A 148 13.44 12.79 -4.96
N TYR A 149 12.33 12.78 -4.23
CA TYR A 149 11.55 13.99 -3.97
C TYR A 149 12.33 14.99 -3.11
N ILE A 150 13.02 14.55 -2.06
CA ILE A 150 13.83 15.45 -1.23
C ILE A 150 14.97 16.07 -2.05
N GLU A 151 15.67 15.27 -2.87
CA GLU A 151 16.75 15.75 -3.76
C GLU A 151 16.25 16.84 -4.70
N ILE A 152 15.21 16.55 -5.51
CA ILE A 152 14.74 17.50 -6.53
C ILE A 152 14.14 18.77 -5.93
N LEU A 153 13.47 18.66 -4.77
CA LEU A 153 12.89 19.83 -4.10
C LEU A 153 13.98 20.72 -3.51
N ARG A 154 15.03 20.14 -2.92
CA ARG A 154 16.18 20.92 -2.41
C ARG A 154 16.97 21.59 -3.54
N GLU A 155 17.19 20.91 -4.65
CA GLU A 155 17.91 21.47 -5.81
C GLU A 155 17.17 22.66 -6.46
N ASN A 156 15.88 22.83 -6.18
CA ASN A 156 15.04 23.87 -6.76
C ASN A 156 14.53 24.89 -5.72
N ASP A 157 15.20 24.96 -4.56
CA ASP A 157 14.92 25.89 -3.46
C ASP A 157 13.50 25.81 -2.90
N ILE A 158 12.92 24.59 -2.84
CA ILE A 158 11.63 24.36 -2.18
C ILE A 158 11.86 24.14 -0.68
N GLU A 159 11.25 24.99 0.13
CA GLU A 159 11.36 24.94 1.60
C GLU A 159 10.48 23.84 2.20
N PHE A 160 11.08 22.89 2.90
CA PHE A 160 10.32 21.98 3.76
C PHE A 160 9.78 22.74 4.96
N ALA A 161 8.59 22.37 5.43
CA ALA A 161 8.03 22.98 6.62
C ALA A 161 8.90 22.66 7.85
N ASP A 162 9.16 23.66 8.67
CA ASP A 162 9.84 23.46 9.96
C ASP A 162 9.07 22.45 10.81
N ILE A 163 9.80 21.55 11.47
CA ILE A 163 9.24 20.72 12.52
C ILE A 163 8.77 21.70 13.59
N PRO A 164 7.51 21.66 14.07
CA PRO A 164 7.13 22.47 15.21
C PRO A 164 8.04 22.09 16.36
N SER A 165 8.96 22.99 16.72
CA SER A 165 9.78 22.87 17.91
C SER A 165 8.82 22.67 19.07
N GLN A 166 8.85 21.51 19.72
CA GLN A 166 8.14 21.33 20.97
C GLN A 166 8.60 22.43 21.91
N ILE A 167 7.70 23.34 22.28
CA ILE A 167 7.96 24.31 23.33
C ILE A 167 8.10 23.47 24.60
N THR A 168 9.32 23.12 24.98
CA THR A 168 9.61 22.60 26.30
C THR A 168 9.37 23.76 27.26
N THR A 169 8.16 23.87 27.77
CA THR A 169 7.89 24.70 28.95
C THR A 169 8.70 24.11 30.09
N ILE A 170 9.88 24.67 30.34
CA ILE A 170 10.65 24.43 31.55
C ILE A 170 9.83 25.06 32.69
N THR A 171 8.95 24.26 33.30
CA THR A 171 8.26 24.64 34.53
C THR A 171 9.33 24.75 35.62
N LYS A 172 9.74 25.99 35.92
CA LYS A 172 10.55 26.29 37.12
C LYS A 172 9.77 25.85 38.35
N THR A 173 10.33 24.85 39.03
CA THR A 173 9.96 24.42 40.39
C THR A 173 10.04 25.60 41.36
N LYS A 174 9.03 25.75 42.22
CA LYS A 174 9.09 26.55 43.44
C LYS A 174 9.04 25.61 44.63
#